data_AF-Q8Z3P5-F1
#
_entry.id   AF-Q8Z3P5-F1
#
_cell.length_a   1.000
_cell.length_b   1.000
_cell.length_c   1.000
_cell.angle_alpha   90.00
_cell.angle_beta   90.00
_cell.angle_gamma   90.00
#
_symmetry.space_group_name_H-M   'P 1'
#
loop_
_entity.id
_entity.type
_entity.pdbx_description
1 polymer ?
#
loop_
_entity_poly.entity_id
_entity_poly.type
_entity_poly.pdbx_seq_one_letter_code
_entity_poly.pdbx_strand_id
1 'polypeptide(L)'
;MLGLSLLLALLFSHRLRQPHHLWAGCYVVVLLLLLAHMGDILDRHHRRDAYQAQQVAEETLLRKIDTTDDRVFLNHLMSQAMQPQNAGDWGTNRRIEHLAKRISPFDIAGGTEKIWLVLAIDRLNRSAVGTFASWFIGDSVQAKQYRHQLLQNNPLLDLLNRVFNDSTADEQTFLQQQLLARDICTSLISVVPELLTDELYAQAVAFDNSNKPEPFSWQFEFDVFYHQKK
;
A
#
# COMPACT_ATOMS: atom_id res chain seq x y z
N MET A 1 -0.92 16.47 34.56
CA MET A 1 0.30 16.75 35.34
C MET A 1 0.71 18.23 35.31
N LEU A 2 0.70 18.93 34.17
CA LEU A 2 1.14 20.35 34.06
C LEU A 2 0.19 21.41 34.69
N GLY A 3 -1.12 21.15 34.75
CA GLY A 3 -2.08 22.10 35.35
C GLY A 3 -1.91 22.26 36.87
N LEU A 4 -1.47 21.20 37.56
CA LEU A 4 -1.31 21.20 39.01
C LEU A 4 -0.05 21.96 39.44
N SER A 5 1.02 21.89 38.65
CA SER A 5 2.25 22.65 38.87
C SER A 5 2.07 24.15 38.62
N LEU A 6 1.23 24.55 37.66
CA LEU A 6 0.94 25.96 37.38
C LEU A 6 0.12 26.61 38.50
N LEU A 7 -0.84 25.86 39.05
CA LEU A 7 -1.71 26.29 40.15
C LEU A 7 -0.91 26.41 41.46
N LEU A 8 0.02 25.47 41.71
CA LEU A 8 0.96 25.55 42.83
C LEU A 8 1.93 26.73 42.70
N ALA A 9 2.43 27.03 41.50
CA ALA A 9 3.29 28.19 41.27
C ALA A 9 2.55 29.52 41.49
N LEU A 10 1.29 29.63 41.04
CA LEU A 10 0.44 30.79 41.27
C LEU A 10 0.14 31.00 42.76
N LEU A 11 -0.21 29.93 43.48
CA LEU A 11 -0.46 29.96 44.93
C LEU A 11 0.79 30.32 45.74
N PHE A 12 1.96 29.79 45.35
CA PHE A 12 3.22 30.09 46.02
C PHE A 12 3.66 31.54 45.79
N SER A 13 3.41 32.07 44.59
CA SER A 13 3.65 33.46 44.29
C SER A 13 2.80 34.35 45.20
N HIS A 14 1.49 34.14 45.31
CA HIS A 14 0.56 35.03 46.05
C HIS A 14 0.94 35.23 47.54
N ARG A 15 1.70 34.31 48.15
CA ARG A 15 2.14 34.41 49.55
C ARG A 15 3.43 35.21 49.78
N LEU A 16 4.22 35.55 48.77
CA LEU A 16 5.54 36.18 48.93
C LEU A 16 5.54 37.65 48.48
N ARG A 17 5.37 38.53 49.46
CA ARG A 17 5.13 39.98 49.30
C ARG A 17 6.45 40.77 49.21
N GLN A 18 7.18 40.76 48.07
CA GLN A 18 8.26 41.71 47.67
C GLN A 18 8.53 41.69 46.13
N PRO A 19 9.39 42.58 45.59
CA PRO A 19 9.07 43.78 44.80
C PRO A 19 8.51 43.51 43.36
N HIS A 20 7.77 44.48 42.83
CA HIS A 20 6.86 44.33 41.68
C HIS A 20 7.45 43.92 40.32
N HIS A 21 8.75 44.08 40.07
CA HIS A 21 9.33 43.88 38.73
C HIS A 21 9.61 42.41 38.38
N LEU A 22 10.02 41.61 39.35
CA LEU A 22 10.25 40.16 39.16
C LEU A 22 8.92 39.41 38.93
N TRP A 23 7.85 39.90 39.54
CA TRP A 23 6.49 39.42 39.32
C TRP A 23 5.98 39.68 37.91
N ALA A 24 6.15 40.90 37.40
CA ALA A 24 5.77 41.24 36.04
C ALA A 24 6.49 40.34 35.01
N GLY A 25 7.78 40.08 35.20
CA GLY A 25 8.53 39.13 34.37
C GLY A 25 7.99 37.69 34.44
N CYS A 26 7.66 37.20 35.65
CA CYS A 26 7.08 35.87 35.83
C CYS A 26 5.71 35.74 35.14
N TYR A 27 4.84 36.75 35.26
CA TYR A 27 3.54 36.77 34.58
C TYR A 27 3.69 36.78 33.06
N VAL A 28 4.65 37.54 32.50
CA VAL A 28 4.92 37.55 31.06
C VAL A 28 5.40 36.19 30.58
N VAL A 29 6.31 35.53 31.31
CA VAL A 29 6.79 34.19 30.97
C VAL A 29 5.66 33.16 31.02
N VAL A 30 4.81 33.20 32.06
CA VAL A 30 3.64 32.33 32.17
C VAL A 30 2.65 32.59 31.03
N LEU A 31 2.42 33.85 30.66
CA LEU A 31 1.53 34.21 29.56
C LEU A 31 2.08 33.71 28.21
N LEU A 32 3.38 33.86 27.96
CA LEU A 32 4.02 33.35 26.74
C LEU A 32 3.96 31.83 26.66
N LEU A 33 4.17 31.13 27.78
CA LEU A 33 4.03 29.67 27.85
C LEU A 33 2.58 29.23 27.59
N LEU A 34 1.59 29.95 28.11
CA LEU A 34 0.18 29.68 27.84
C LEU A 34 -0.18 29.93 26.37
N LEU A 35 0.31 31.01 25.76
CA LEU A 35 0.10 31.31 24.34
C LEU A 35 0.74 30.26 23.44
N ALA A 36 1.97 29.82 23.74
CA ALA A 36 2.62 28.74 23.01
C ALA A 36 1.86 27.42 23.14
N HIS A 37 1.37 27.11 24.34
CA HIS A 37 0.59 25.88 24.57
C HIS A 37 -0.78 25.91 23.89
N MET A 38 -1.47 27.06 23.91
CA MET A 38 -2.73 27.24 23.19
C MET A 38 -2.53 27.15 21.67
N GLY A 39 -1.44 27.70 21.15
CA GLY A 39 -1.07 27.56 19.74
C GLY A 39 -0.86 26.11 19.32
N ASP A 40 -0.16 25.32 20.14
CA ASP A 40 0.06 23.89 19.91
C ASP A 40 -1.25 23.08 20.00
N ILE A 41 -2.13 23.37 20.97
CA ILE A 41 -3.47 22.74 21.06
C ILE A 41 -4.31 23.07 19.82
N LEU A 42 -4.29 24.33 19.38
CA LEU A 42 -5.04 24.78 18.21
C LEU A 42 -4.54 24.12 16.92
N ASP A 43 -3.21 24.02 16.74
CA ASP A 43 -2.62 23.33 15.59
C ASP A 43 -2.99 21.84 15.58
N ARG A 44 -2.95 21.17 16.75
CA ARG A 44 -3.40 19.78 16.86
C ARG A 44 -4.89 19.61 16.54
N HIS A 45 -5.73 20.54 16.96
CA HIS A 45 -7.16 20.52 16.62
C HIS A 45 -7.36 20.74 15.13
N HIS A 46 -6.68 21.73 14.53
CA HIS A 46 -6.77 21.98 13.11
C HIS A 46 -6.31 20.78 12.26
N ARG A 47 -5.20 20.14 12.62
CA ARG A 47 -4.76 18.90 11.99
C ARG A 47 -5.79 17.79 12.14
N ARG A 48 -6.40 17.64 13.33
CA ARG A 48 -7.45 16.64 13.57
C ARG A 48 -8.66 16.87 12.69
N ASP A 49 -9.12 18.11 12.55
CA ASP A 49 -10.25 18.47 11.71
C ASP A 49 -9.93 18.22 10.23
N ALA A 50 -8.71 18.54 9.79
CA ALA A 50 -8.25 18.24 8.43
C ALA A 50 -8.21 16.73 8.15
N TYR A 51 -7.70 15.93 9.09
CA TYR A 51 -7.72 14.47 8.97
C TYR A 51 -9.14 13.90 8.93
N GLN A 52 -10.05 14.43 9.75
CA GLN A 52 -11.45 14.03 9.75
C GLN A 52 -12.15 14.40 8.43
N ALA A 53 -11.92 15.61 7.92
CA ALA A 53 -12.46 16.03 6.63
C ALA A 53 -11.97 15.13 5.49
N GLN A 54 -10.68 14.75 5.51
CA GLN A 54 -10.11 13.82 4.55
C GLN A 54 -10.75 12.42 4.66
N GLN A 55 -10.99 11.91 5.86
CA GLN A 55 -11.66 10.62 6.08
C GLN A 55 -13.10 10.63 5.56
N VAL A 56 -13.87 11.69 5.81
CA VAL A 56 -15.25 11.82 5.32
C VAL A 56 -15.28 11.90 3.79
N ALA A 57 -14.34 12.64 3.19
CA ALA A 57 -14.21 12.70 1.73
C ALA A 57 -13.88 11.32 1.13
N GLU A 58 -13.00 10.56 1.77
CA GLU A 58 -12.66 9.20 1.38
C GLU A 58 -13.87 8.27 1.46
N GLU A 59 -14.60 8.26 2.57
CA GLU A 59 -15.81 7.44 2.73
C GLU A 59 -16.88 7.78 1.70
N THR A 60 -17.02 9.08 1.38
CA THR A 60 -17.93 9.55 0.34
C THR A 60 -17.51 9.03 -1.03
N LEU A 61 -16.20 9.02 -1.33
CA LEU A 61 -15.66 8.46 -2.56
C LEU A 61 -15.89 6.96 -2.64
N LEU A 62 -15.62 6.20 -1.57
CA LEU A 62 -15.85 4.76 -1.51
C LEU A 62 -17.33 4.43 -1.72
N ARG A 63 -18.24 5.17 -1.08
CA ARG A 63 -19.68 5.03 -1.30
C ARG A 63 -20.08 5.32 -2.74
N LYS A 64 -19.45 6.31 -3.38
CA LYS A 64 -19.67 6.61 -4.80
C LYS A 64 -19.20 5.47 -5.70
N ILE A 65 -18.04 4.87 -5.42
CA ILE A 65 -17.53 3.68 -6.12
C ILE A 65 -18.55 2.52 -6.02
N ASP A 66 -19.10 2.30 -4.83
CA ASP A 66 -20.04 1.20 -4.58
C ASP A 66 -21.42 1.40 -5.23
N THR A 67 -21.77 2.62 -5.64
CA THR A 67 -23.12 2.96 -6.12
C THR A 67 -23.17 3.39 -7.58
N THR A 68 -22.05 3.81 -8.17
CA THR A 68 -22.00 4.34 -9.53
C THR A 68 -21.87 3.24 -10.59
N ASP A 69 -22.60 3.39 -11.70
CA ASP A 69 -22.47 2.53 -12.89
C ASP A 69 -21.58 3.15 -13.98
N ASP A 70 -21.03 4.34 -13.73
CA ASP A 70 -20.10 5.02 -14.63
C ASP A 70 -18.76 4.26 -14.72
N ARG A 71 -18.65 3.43 -15.77
CA ARG A 71 -17.44 2.64 -16.06
C ARG A 71 -16.22 3.50 -16.37
N VAL A 72 -16.40 4.68 -16.97
CA VAL A 72 -15.27 5.57 -17.28
C VAL A 72 -14.67 6.11 -15.99
N PHE A 73 -15.53 6.55 -15.06
CA PHE A 73 -15.12 6.98 -13.73
C PHE A 73 -14.42 5.87 -12.93
N LEU A 74 -15.00 4.66 -12.89
CA LEU A 74 -14.43 3.52 -12.18
C LEU A 74 -13.06 3.13 -12.73
N ASN A 75 -12.92 3.06 -14.07
CA ASN A 75 -11.65 2.76 -14.71
C ASN A 75 -10.61 3.88 -14.50
N HIS A 76 -11.04 5.14 -14.49
CA HIS A 76 -10.15 6.25 -14.18
C HIS A 76 -9.58 6.16 -12.75
N LEU A 77 -10.44 5.88 -11.76
CA LEU A 77 -10.00 5.69 -10.38
C LEU A 77 -9.09 4.48 -10.21
N MET A 78 -9.38 3.37 -10.88
CA MET A 78 -8.51 2.20 -10.87
C MET A 78 -7.13 2.52 -11.47
N SER A 79 -7.08 3.25 -12.59
CA SER A 79 -5.81 3.69 -13.21
C SER A 79 -4.99 4.57 -12.27
N GLN A 80 -5.64 5.49 -11.55
CA GLN A 80 -4.99 6.31 -10.54
C GLN A 80 -4.46 5.47 -9.38
N ALA A 81 -5.25 4.54 -8.85
CA ALA A 81 -4.86 3.68 -7.74
C ALA A 81 -3.70 2.74 -8.10
N MET A 82 -3.56 2.37 -9.37
CA MET A 82 -2.48 1.52 -9.86
C MET A 82 -1.16 2.28 -10.08
N GLN A 83 -1.08 3.60 -9.93
CA GLN A 83 0.18 4.33 -10.16
C GLN A 83 1.26 3.92 -9.13
N PRO A 84 2.54 3.78 -9.54
CA PRO A 84 3.61 3.33 -8.63
C PRO A 84 3.72 4.17 -7.35
N GLN A 85 3.52 5.49 -7.43
CA GLN A 85 3.56 6.37 -6.26
C GLN A 85 2.48 6.12 -5.21
N ASN A 86 1.41 5.40 -5.57
CA ASN A 86 0.27 5.11 -4.70
C ASN A 86 0.34 3.69 -4.13
N ALA A 87 1.35 2.89 -4.51
CA ALA A 87 1.49 1.52 -4.06
C ALA A 87 1.76 1.46 -2.55
N GLY A 88 0.89 0.75 -1.81
CA GLY A 88 1.04 0.57 -0.36
C GLY A 88 0.41 1.67 0.51
N ASP A 89 -0.12 2.73 -0.08
CA ASP A 89 -0.91 3.73 0.66
C ASP A 89 -2.21 3.11 1.19
N TRP A 90 -2.52 3.35 2.46
CA TRP A 90 -3.69 2.75 3.13
C TRP A 90 -5.01 3.13 2.44
N GLY A 91 -5.17 4.41 2.05
CA GLY A 91 -6.37 4.88 1.36
C GLY A 91 -6.50 4.22 -0.02
N THR A 92 -5.40 4.17 -0.75
CA THR A 92 -5.32 3.51 -2.06
C THR A 92 -5.69 2.04 -1.99
N ASN A 93 -5.17 1.29 -1.00
CA ASN A 93 -5.51 -0.12 -0.81
C ASN A 93 -7.02 -0.31 -0.62
N ARG A 94 -7.67 0.51 0.22
CA ARG A 94 -9.12 0.47 0.41
C ARG A 94 -9.88 0.79 -0.88
N ARG A 95 -9.45 1.78 -1.66
CA ARG A 95 -10.07 2.09 -2.96
C ARG A 95 -9.97 0.90 -3.90
N ILE A 96 -8.79 0.24 -3.98
CA ILE A 96 -8.60 -0.94 -4.83
C ILE A 96 -9.55 -2.06 -4.43
N GLU A 97 -9.73 -2.33 -3.13
CA GLU A 97 -10.69 -3.34 -2.65
C GLU A 97 -12.13 -3.06 -3.11
N HIS A 98 -12.58 -1.81 -3.03
CA HIS A 98 -13.92 -1.40 -3.47
C HIS A 98 -14.03 -1.45 -5.00
N LEU A 99 -13.03 -0.96 -5.73
CA LEU A 99 -13.02 -0.98 -7.19
C LEU A 99 -12.96 -2.41 -7.74
N ALA A 100 -12.19 -3.31 -7.12
CA ALA A 100 -12.08 -4.70 -7.55
C ALA A 100 -13.42 -5.43 -7.47
N LYS A 101 -14.31 -5.10 -6.53
CA LYS A 101 -15.69 -5.65 -6.48
C LYS A 101 -16.54 -5.24 -7.68
N ARG A 102 -16.19 -4.14 -8.35
CA ARG A 102 -16.96 -3.52 -9.44
C ARG A 102 -16.37 -3.81 -10.82
N ILE A 103 -15.06 -3.99 -10.89
CA ILE A 103 -14.28 -4.10 -12.13
C ILE A 103 -13.61 -5.48 -12.16
N SER A 104 -13.76 -6.20 -13.27
CA SER A 104 -13.09 -7.50 -13.41
C SER A 104 -11.57 -7.29 -13.43
N PRO A 105 -10.77 -8.19 -12.81
CA PRO A 105 -9.33 -8.19 -13.00
C PRO A 105 -8.91 -8.32 -14.47
N PHE A 106 -9.81 -8.80 -15.35
CA PHE A 106 -9.63 -8.97 -16.79
C PHE A 106 -10.24 -7.85 -17.65
N ASP A 107 -10.83 -6.81 -17.04
CA ASP A 107 -11.24 -5.62 -17.78
C ASP A 107 -9.99 -4.85 -18.28
N ILE A 108 -10.12 -4.18 -19.42
CA ILE A 108 -9.03 -3.41 -20.05
C ILE A 108 -8.83 -2.08 -19.30
N ALA A 109 -7.58 -1.70 -19.03
CA ALA A 109 -7.27 -0.39 -18.51
C ALA A 109 -7.60 0.67 -19.58
N GLY A 110 -8.56 1.54 -19.25
CA GLY A 110 -9.19 2.54 -20.12
C GLY A 110 -8.50 2.82 -21.46
N GLY A 111 -8.94 2.15 -22.53
CA GLY A 111 -8.71 2.57 -23.91
C GLY A 111 -7.73 1.74 -24.73
N THR A 112 -6.68 1.14 -24.16
CA THR A 112 -5.72 0.30 -24.93
C THR A 112 -4.68 -0.43 -24.11
N GLU A 113 -4.56 -0.17 -22.81
CA GLU A 113 -3.46 -0.71 -22.03
C GLU A 113 -3.93 -1.92 -21.23
N LYS A 114 -2.96 -2.81 -21.00
CA LYS A 114 -3.02 -4.12 -20.36
C LYS A 114 -4.18 -4.33 -19.37
N ILE A 115 -4.59 -5.59 -19.28
CA ILE A 115 -5.54 -6.10 -18.29
C ILE A 115 -5.16 -5.64 -16.86
N TRP A 116 -6.14 -5.27 -16.01
CA TRP A 116 -5.88 -4.71 -14.67
C TRP A 116 -4.96 -5.55 -13.78
N LEU A 117 -5.13 -6.87 -13.77
CA LEU A 117 -4.24 -7.75 -13.02
C LEU A 117 -2.80 -7.73 -13.57
N VAL A 118 -2.66 -7.79 -14.90
CA VAL A 118 -1.34 -7.73 -15.55
C VAL A 118 -0.68 -6.38 -15.26
N LEU A 119 -1.45 -5.29 -15.30
CA LEU A 119 -0.97 -3.97 -14.95
C LEU A 119 -0.53 -3.87 -13.48
N ALA A 120 -1.27 -4.50 -12.56
CA ALA A 120 -0.89 -4.56 -11.15
C ALA A 120 0.44 -5.30 -10.93
N ILE A 121 0.64 -6.41 -11.65
CA ILE A 121 1.88 -7.19 -11.66
C ILE A 121 3.04 -6.36 -12.23
N ASP A 122 2.84 -5.71 -13.39
CA ASP A 122 3.85 -4.87 -14.04
C ASP A 122 4.32 -3.74 -13.14
N ARG A 123 3.38 -3.12 -12.42
CA ARG A 123 3.66 -1.99 -11.53
C ARG A 123 4.10 -2.43 -10.13
N LEU A 124 4.33 -3.73 -9.91
CA LEU A 124 4.71 -4.30 -8.62
C LEU A 124 3.75 -3.90 -7.47
N ASN A 125 2.47 -3.70 -7.79
CA ASN A 125 1.47 -3.28 -6.80
C ASN A 125 0.93 -4.51 -6.06
N ARG A 126 1.65 -4.88 -4.98
CA ARG A 126 1.31 -6.06 -4.16
C ARG A 126 -0.11 -6.05 -3.63
N SER A 127 -0.63 -4.91 -3.18
CA SER A 127 -2.00 -4.83 -2.62
C SER A 127 -3.06 -5.12 -3.69
N ALA A 128 -2.87 -4.57 -4.90
CA ALA A 128 -3.74 -4.86 -6.02
C ALA A 128 -3.70 -6.33 -6.44
N VAL A 129 -2.50 -6.90 -6.56
CA VAL A 129 -2.36 -8.33 -6.88
C VAL A 129 -3.05 -9.20 -5.83
N GLY A 130 -2.83 -8.93 -4.55
CA GLY A 130 -3.48 -9.68 -3.47
C GLY A 130 -5.01 -9.57 -3.50
N THR A 131 -5.54 -8.38 -3.80
CA THR A 131 -6.99 -8.16 -3.97
C THR A 131 -7.52 -8.99 -5.14
N PHE A 132 -6.84 -8.97 -6.28
CA PHE A 132 -7.25 -9.73 -7.46
C PHE A 132 -7.04 -11.24 -7.32
N ALA A 133 -6.06 -11.71 -6.55
CA ALA A 133 -5.82 -13.12 -6.29
C ALA A 133 -7.08 -13.83 -5.75
N SER A 134 -7.91 -13.12 -4.97
CA SER A 134 -9.16 -13.66 -4.44
C SER A 134 -10.16 -14.12 -5.51
N TRP A 135 -10.11 -13.54 -6.72
CA TRP A 135 -10.99 -13.89 -7.85
C TRP A 135 -10.68 -15.26 -8.45
N PHE A 136 -9.53 -15.82 -8.12
CA PHE A 136 -9.08 -17.13 -8.56
C PHE A 136 -9.30 -18.21 -7.50
N ILE A 137 -10.03 -17.95 -6.41
CA ILE A 137 -10.29 -18.94 -5.36
C ILE A 137 -11.58 -19.71 -5.65
N GLY A 138 -11.58 -21.03 -5.38
CA GLY A 138 -12.77 -21.89 -5.45
C GLY A 138 -13.14 -22.40 -6.84
N ASP A 139 -14.30 -23.06 -6.95
CA ASP A 139 -14.69 -23.84 -8.13
C ASP A 139 -15.72 -23.16 -9.04
N SER A 140 -15.98 -21.87 -8.85
CA SER A 140 -16.94 -21.14 -9.66
C SER A 140 -16.53 -21.13 -11.14
N VAL A 141 -17.52 -21.08 -12.04
CA VAL A 141 -17.30 -21.00 -13.49
C VAL A 141 -16.41 -19.80 -13.84
N GLN A 142 -16.63 -18.67 -13.16
CA GLN A 142 -15.85 -17.44 -13.33
C GLN A 142 -14.40 -17.62 -12.88
N ALA A 143 -14.16 -18.19 -11.69
CA ALA A 143 -12.80 -18.44 -11.20
C ALA A 143 -12.02 -19.38 -12.15
N LYS A 144 -12.67 -20.44 -12.65
CA LYS A 144 -12.07 -21.35 -13.64
C LYS A 144 -11.75 -20.63 -14.96
N GLN A 145 -12.66 -19.78 -15.44
CA GLN A 145 -12.43 -18.97 -16.64
C GLN A 145 -11.23 -18.02 -16.46
N TYR A 146 -11.15 -17.33 -15.32
CA TYR A 146 -10.04 -16.43 -15.00
C TYR A 146 -8.70 -17.16 -14.89
N ARG A 147 -8.65 -18.32 -14.23
CA ARG A 147 -7.44 -19.15 -14.22
C ARG A 147 -7.04 -19.56 -15.64
N HIS A 148 -8.00 -19.99 -16.46
CA HIS A 148 -7.72 -20.36 -17.84
C HIS A 148 -7.15 -19.19 -18.66
N GLN A 149 -7.72 -17.99 -18.52
CA GLN A 149 -7.19 -16.78 -19.17
C GLN A 149 -5.77 -16.43 -18.70
N LEU A 150 -5.48 -16.60 -17.40
CA LEU A 150 -4.13 -16.36 -16.87
C LEU A 150 -3.10 -17.38 -17.39
N LEU A 151 -3.52 -18.62 -17.59
CA LEU A 151 -2.64 -19.69 -18.08
C LEU A 151 -2.30 -19.55 -19.56
N GLN A 152 -3.13 -18.84 -20.35
CA GLN A 152 -2.82 -18.58 -21.76
C GLN A 152 -1.56 -17.72 -21.92
N ASN A 153 -1.37 -16.74 -21.04
CA ASN A 153 -0.20 -15.87 -21.00
C ASN A 153 0.23 -15.68 -19.55
N ASN A 154 1.21 -16.47 -19.10
CA ASN A 154 1.65 -16.45 -17.70
C ASN A 154 2.35 -15.11 -17.37
N PRO A 155 1.70 -14.20 -16.62
CA PRO A 155 2.25 -12.88 -16.36
C PRO A 155 3.44 -12.91 -15.38
N LEU A 156 3.62 -14.00 -14.65
CA LEU A 156 4.75 -14.17 -13.73
C LEU A 156 6.06 -14.37 -14.49
N LEU A 157 6.01 -15.03 -15.65
CA LEU A 157 7.20 -15.23 -16.48
C LEU A 157 7.73 -13.89 -17.01
N ASP A 158 6.82 -13.06 -17.54
CA ASP A 158 7.16 -11.69 -18.00
C ASP A 158 7.69 -10.82 -16.86
N LEU A 159 7.08 -10.92 -15.67
CA LEU A 159 7.55 -10.23 -14.47
C LEU A 159 8.99 -10.61 -14.13
N LEU A 160 9.28 -11.91 -14.02
CA LEU A 160 10.62 -12.41 -13.67
C LEU A 160 11.63 -12.01 -14.75
N ASN A 161 11.30 -12.19 -16.03
CA ASN A 161 12.17 -11.77 -17.13
C ASN A 161 12.49 -10.28 -17.07
N ARG A 162 11.50 -9.43 -16.77
CA ARG A 162 11.71 -7.98 -16.65
C ARG A 162 12.60 -7.62 -15.47
N VAL A 163 12.28 -8.11 -14.27
CA VAL A 163 13.06 -7.82 -13.06
C VAL A 163 14.49 -8.32 -13.22
N PHE A 164 14.67 -9.52 -13.77
CA PHE A 164 15.98 -10.14 -13.91
C PHE A 164 16.81 -9.56 -15.06
N ASN A 165 16.19 -9.03 -16.11
CA ASN A 165 16.91 -8.40 -17.22
C ASN A 165 17.04 -6.88 -17.10
N ASP A 166 16.50 -6.25 -16.07
CA ASP A 166 16.75 -4.83 -15.81
C ASP A 166 18.20 -4.63 -15.36
N SER A 167 19.05 -4.32 -16.33
CA SER A 167 20.49 -4.08 -16.15
C SER A 167 20.81 -2.66 -15.67
N THR A 168 19.80 -1.82 -15.53
CA THR A 168 19.96 -0.38 -15.25
C THR A 168 19.59 0.02 -13.84
N ALA A 169 18.90 -0.84 -13.08
CA ALA A 169 18.57 -0.61 -11.69
C ALA A 169 19.84 -0.63 -10.81
N ASP A 170 19.94 0.32 -9.88
CA ASP A 170 20.91 0.24 -8.79
C ASP A 170 20.58 -0.95 -7.87
N GLU A 171 21.57 -1.38 -7.08
CA GLU A 171 21.44 -2.55 -6.20
C GLU A 171 20.25 -2.46 -5.24
N GLN A 172 19.99 -1.29 -4.64
CA GLN A 172 18.90 -1.14 -3.68
C GLN A 172 17.53 -1.23 -4.37
N THR A 173 17.38 -0.57 -5.51
CA THR A 173 16.17 -0.66 -6.34
C THR A 173 15.94 -2.09 -6.83
N PHE A 174 17.00 -2.76 -7.28
CA PHE A 174 16.95 -4.14 -7.74
C PHE A 174 16.45 -5.09 -6.63
N LEU A 175 17.05 -5.01 -5.44
CA LEU A 175 16.65 -5.82 -4.27
C LEU A 175 15.19 -5.56 -3.87
N GLN A 176 14.75 -4.31 -3.91
CA GLN A 176 13.36 -3.96 -3.61
C GLN A 176 12.38 -4.53 -4.64
N GLN A 177 12.70 -4.43 -5.94
CA GLN A 177 11.87 -5.00 -7.00
C GLN A 177 11.79 -6.53 -6.90
N GLN A 178 12.90 -7.17 -6.54
CA GLN A 178 12.95 -8.61 -6.32
C GLN A 178 12.05 -9.05 -5.16
N LEU A 179 12.14 -8.37 -4.01
CA LEU A 179 11.25 -8.60 -2.85
C LEU A 179 9.76 -8.55 -3.25
N LEU A 180 9.37 -7.49 -3.98
CA LEU A 180 7.99 -7.28 -4.40
C LEU A 180 7.55 -8.33 -5.42
N ALA A 181 8.40 -8.68 -6.39
CA ALA A 181 8.12 -9.72 -7.37
C ALA A 181 7.90 -11.06 -6.68
N ARG A 182 8.68 -11.38 -5.63
CA ARG A 182 8.53 -12.62 -4.87
C ARG A 182 7.17 -12.69 -4.19
N ASP A 183 6.82 -11.63 -3.47
CA ASP A 183 5.53 -11.55 -2.78
C ASP A 183 4.34 -11.66 -3.75
N ILE A 184 4.48 -11.13 -4.97
CA ILE A 184 3.49 -11.26 -6.05
C ILE A 184 3.41 -12.70 -6.56
N CYS A 185 4.56 -13.31 -6.88
CA CYS A 185 4.63 -14.69 -7.37
C CYS A 185 4.03 -15.67 -6.35
N THR A 186 4.48 -15.61 -5.10
CA THR A 186 3.97 -16.45 -4.01
C THR A 186 2.48 -16.27 -3.78
N SER A 187 2.00 -15.02 -3.76
CA SER A 187 0.57 -14.72 -3.61
C SER A 187 -0.27 -15.35 -4.72
N LEU A 188 0.17 -15.27 -5.98
CA LEU A 188 -0.59 -15.81 -7.10
C LEU A 188 -0.47 -17.33 -7.22
N ILE A 189 0.73 -17.90 -7.05
CA ILE A 189 0.97 -19.35 -7.12
C ILE A 189 0.22 -20.09 -6.00
N SER A 190 0.11 -19.50 -4.81
CA SER A 190 -0.67 -20.10 -3.72
C SER A 190 -2.14 -20.31 -4.05
N VAL A 191 -2.69 -19.53 -5.00
CA VAL A 191 -4.09 -19.60 -5.42
C VAL A 191 -4.26 -20.30 -6.78
N VAL A 192 -3.29 -20.13 -7.66
CA VAL A 192 -3.24 -20.69 -9.02
C VAL A 192 -1.91 -21.43 -9.19
N PRO A 193 -1.76 -22.63 -8.59
CA PRO A 193 -0.50 -23.39 -8.63
C PRO A 193 -0.13 -23.85 -10.05
N GLU A 194 -1.07 -23.79 -10.99
CA GLU A 194 -0.84 -24.09 -12.40
C GLU A 194 0.10 -23.06 -13.05
N LEU A 195 0.22 -21.85 -12.51
CA LEU A 195 1.17 -20.84 -13.00
C LEU A 195 2.62 -21.21 -12.74
N LEU A 196 2.88 -22.10 -11.79
CA LEU A 196 4.19 -22.70 -11.61
C LEU A 196 4.43 -23.74 -12.72
N THR A 197 4.89 -23.24 -13.87
CA THR A 197 5.36 -24.03 -14.99
C THR A 197 6.85 -24.37 -14.84
N ASP A 198 7.31 -25.41 -15.53
CA ASP A 198 8.72 -25.79 -15.55
C ASP A 198 9.63 -24.63 -16.03
N GLU A 199 9.13 -23.83 -16.98
CA GLU A 199 9.82 -22.64 -17.48
C GLU A 199 9.95 -21.55 -16.41
N LEU A 200 8.87 -21.24 -15.67
CA LEU A 200 8.91 -20.28 -14.58
C LEU A 200 9.86 -20.75 -13.46
N TYR A 201 9.80 -22.05 -13.14
CA TYR A 201 10.70 -22.66 -12.16
C TYR A 201 12.17 -22.57 -12.60
N ALA A 202 12.47 -22.94 -13.84
CA ALA A 202 13.82 -22.85 -14.39
C ALA A 202 14.35 -21.41 -14.38
N GLN A 203 13.50 -20.43 -14.67
CA GLN A 203 13.87 -19.01 -14.61
C GLN A 203 14.19 -18.55 -13.19
N ALA A 204 13.42 -18.99 -12.19
CA ALA A 204 13.69 -18.70 -10.78
C ALA A 204 15.01 -19.34 -10.31
N VAL A 205 15.29 -20.58 -10.71
CA VAL A 205 16.57 -21.27 -10.39
C VAL A 205 17.76 -20.62 -11.09
N ALA A 206 17.63 -20.24 -12.37
CA ALA A 206 18.69 -19.55 -13.09
C ALA A 206 19.05 -18.22 -12.42
N PHE A 207 18.07 -17.54 -11.85
CA PHE A 207 18.27 -16.33 -11.08
C PHE A 207 19.04 -16.58 -9.77
N ASP A 208 18.64 -17.60 -8.99
CA ASP A 208 19.34 -17.97 -7.74
C ASP A 208 20.81 -18.35 -8.00
N ASN A 209 21.17 -18.77 -9.21
CA ASN A 209 22.55 -19.08 -9.60
C ASN A 209 23.29 -17.91 -10.26
N SER A 210 22.69 -16.71 -10.34
CA SER A 210 23.30 -15.54 -10.97
C SER A 210 24.21 -14.78 -10.01
N ASN A 211 25.22 -14.06 -10.53
CA ASN A 211 26.12 -13.21 -9.72
C ASN A 211 25.43 -11.95 -9.14
N LYS A 212 24.10 -11.90 -9.16
CA LYS A 212 23.33 -10.77 -8.63
C LYS A 212 23.22 -10.91 -7.11
N PRO A 213 23.13 -9.79 -6.38
CA PRO A 213 22.99 -9.84 -4.93
C PRO A 213 21.74 -10.64 -4.56
N GLU A 214 21.92 -11.64 -3.70
CA GLU A 214 20.88 -12.53 -3.21
C GLU A 214 20.35 -12.00 -1.86
N PRO A 215 19.11 -11.52 -1.79
CA PRO A 215 18.49 -11.27 -0.51
C PRO A 215 17.93 -12.56 0.12
N PHE A 216 17.57 -13.58 -0.69
CA PHE A 216 17.03 -14.91 -0.29
C PHE A 216 16.86 -15.84 -1.51
N SER A 217 16.86 -17.17 -1.30
CA SER A 217 16.65 -18.19 -2.36
C SER A 217 15.18 -18.33 -2.74
N TRP A 218 14.87 -18.10 -4.01
CA TRP A 218 13.55 -18.29 -4.61
C TRP A 218 13.20 -19.77 -4.77
N GLN A 219 14.21 -20.60 -5.02
CA GLN A 219 14.07 -22.04 -5.19
C GLN A 219 13.36 -22.70 -4.01
N PHE A 220 13.67 -22.31 -2.77
CA PHE A 220 13.10 -22.95 -1.57
C PHE A 220 11.57 -22.82 -1.46
N GLU A 221 10.99 -21.65 -1.75
CA GLU A 221 9.54 -21.46 -1.67
C GLU A 221 8.82 -22.15 -2.84
N PHE A 222 9.42 -22.10 -4.02
CA PHE A 222 8.91 -22.77 -5.21
C PHE A 222 8.98 -24.30 -5.08
N ASP A 223 10.02 -24.84 -4.44
CA ASP A 223 10.14 -26.26 -4.14
C ASP A 223 8.99 -26.74 -3.24
N VAL A 224 8.60 -25.95 -2.23
CA VAL A 224 7.44 -26.28 -1.37
C VAL A 224 6.16 -26.40 -2.20
N PHE A 225 5.91 -25.46 -3.10
CA PHE A 225 4.73 -25.51 -3.98
C PHE A 225 4.82 -26.62 -5.04
N TYR A 226 5.99 -26.83 -5.62
CA TYR A 226 6.24 -27.84 -6.66
C TYR A 226 6.11 -29.26 -6.10
N HIS A 227 6.58 -29.51 -4.88
CA HIS A 227 6.44 -30.80 -4.20
C HIS A 227 5.02 -31.09 -3.71
N GLN A 228 4.18 -30.07 -3.49
CA GLN A 228 2.75 -30.26 -3.19
C GLN A 228 1.89 -30.55 -4.44
N LYS A 229 2.40 -30.25 -5.63
CA LYS A 229 1.72 -30.46 -6.92
C LYS A 229 1.90 -31.89 -7.48
N LYS A 230 2.90 -32.63 -6.99
CA LYS A 230 3.13 -34.06 -7.29
C LYS A 230 2.37 -34.96 -6.32
#